data_AF-Q97VS1-F1
#
_entry.id   AF-Q97VS1-F1
#
_cell.length_a   1.000
_cell.length_b   1.000
_cell.length_c   1.000
_cell.angle_alpha   90.00
_cell.angle_beta   90.00
_cell.angle_gamma   90.00
#
_symmetry.space_group_name_H-M   'P 1'
#
loop_
_entity.id
_entity.type
_entity.pdbx_description
1 polymer ?
#
loop_
_entity_poly.entity_id
_entity_poly.type
_entity_poly.pdbx_seq_one_letter_code
_entity_poly.pdbx_strand_id
1 'polypeptide(L)'
;MEIEIKTPFASVRINNDNKQSEIINGKDRIVIGRIYYYLTKTIFLIPRLYGIIAKDPLVDWKNEFERQFTHILTNELTLAKLLTLELYFRITSLKMSITGSIQNGKVEAKVELKTLPEIKQQEDKIRSLVRIDSFYFSDINKKRPHIIPAIRAGLIASFYKFLPIKFEGAPGIPKTLGIISDFINSMVLPQGYSEEVLGHKIYIKDDEVYCDDNILYNADPTVLSLFPIVYFIKNSSENDIIVIEEHEVHLEEFKEILKEILNKSRAKLVLVSNKVI
;
A
#
# COMPACT_ATOMS: atom_id res chain seq x y z
N MET A 1 9.98 -10.65 5.31
CA MET A 1 8.52 -10.86 5.40
C MET A 1 7.96 -11.25 4.04
N GLU A 2 7.27 -12.37 3.98
CA GLU A 2 6.55 -12.87 2.79
C GLU A 2 5.03 -12.78 3.02
N ILE A 3 4.27 -12.43 2.00
CA ILE A 3 2.80 -12.40 2.03
C ILE A 3 2.26 -13.36 0.97
N GLU A 4 1.57 -14.41 1.40
CA GLU A 4 0.81 -15.33 0.56
C GLU A 4 -0.67 -14.93 0.58
N ILE A 5 -1.29 -14.83 -0.60
CA ILE A 5 -2.72 -14.58 -0.78
C ILE A 5 -3.29 -15.68 -1.67
N LYS A 6 -4.38 -16.29 -1.22
CA LYS A 6 -5.09 -17.38 -1.91
C LYS A 6 -6.55 -16.99 -2.10
N THR A 7 -6.96 -16.92 -3.36
CA THR A 7 -8.37 -16.86 -3.78
C THR A 7 -8.82 -18.27 -4.21
N PRO A 8 -10.10 -18.50 -4.52
CA PRO A 8 -10.57 -19.77 -5.08
C PRO A 8 -9.89 -20.16 -6.40
N PHE A 9 -9.32 -19.19 -7.13
CA PHE A 9 -8.79 -19.40 -8.48
C PHE A 9 -7.27 -19.16 -8.60
N ALA A 10 -6.62 -18.58 -7.59
CA ALA A 10 -5.21 -18.22 -7.67
C ALA A 10 -4.52 -18.20 -6.30
N SER A 11 -3.21 -18.42 -6.32
CA SER A 11 -2.33 -18.30 -5.14
C SER A 11 -1.10 -17.52 -5.54
N VAL A 12 -0.82 -16.42 -4.86
CA VAL A 12 0.35 -15.56 -5.11
C VAL A 12 1.14 -15.40 -3.81
N ARG A 13 2.47 -15.41 -3.92
CA ARG A 13 3.39 -15.12 -2.82
C ARG A 13 4.24 -13.93 -3.22
N ILE A 14 4.40 -12.98 -2.30
CA ILE A 14 5.15 -11.74 -2.52
C ILE A 14 6.14 -11.55 -1.40
N ASN A 15 7.41 -11.29 -1.74
CA ASN A 15 8.48 -11.08 -0.78
C ASN A 15 8.77 -9.58 -0.62
N ASN A 16 8.47 -9.04 0.57
CA ASN A 16 8.62 -7.61 0.86
C ASN A 16 10.06 -7.20 1.19
N ASP A 17 10.97 -8.16 1.41
CA ASP A 17 12.38 -7.88 1.74
C ASP A 17 13.24 -7.74 0.48
N ASN A 18 12.84 -8.40 -0.61
CA ASN A 18 13.55 -8.31 -1.88
C ASN A 18 13.17 -7.03 -2.63
N LYS A 19 14.17 -6.28 -3.13
CA LYS A 19 13.97 -5.07 -3.95
C LYS A 19 13.45 -5.36 -5.36
N GLN A 20 13.58 -6.59 -5.87
CA GLN A 20 13.13 -6.94 -7.23
C GLN A 20 11.64 -6.68 -7.42
N SER A 21 11.26 -6.14 -8.58
CA SER A 21 9.86 -6.03 -8.99
C SER A 21 9.22 -7.41 -9.05
N GLU A 22 8.01 -7.54 -8.53
CA GLU A 22 7.22 -8.78 -8.60
C GLU A 22 5.96 -8.55 -9.43
N ILE A 23 5.53 -9.58 -10.17
CA ILE A 23 4.37 -9.51 -11.05
C ILE A 23 3.26 -10.41 -10.50
N ILE A 24 2.08 -9.82 -10.26
CA ILE A 24 0.84 -10.55 -9.99
C ILE A 24 0.08 -10.69 -11.31
N ASN A 25 -0.07 -11.92 -11.79
CA ASN A 25 -0.76 -12.24 -13.04
C ASN A 25 -2.00 -13.13 -12.78
N GLY A 26 -2.81 -13.31 -13.82
CA GLY A 26 -3.97 -14.21 -13.80
C GLY A 26 -5.32 -13.50 -13.62
N LYS A 27 -6.38 -14.31 -13.45
CA LYS A 27 -7.77 -13.85 -13.46
C LYS A 27 -8.10 -12.92 -12.30
N ASP A 28 -7.65 -13.25 -11.10
CA ASP A 28 -7.95 -12.49 -9.87
C ASP A 28 -6.89 -11.44 -9.52
N ARG A 29 -5.95 -11.15 -10.44
CA ARG A 29 -4.78 -10.31 -10.17
C ARG A 29 -5.10 -8.96 -9.52
N ILE A 30 -6.16 -8.27 -9.98
CA ILE A 30 -6.56 -6.96 -9.45
C ILE A 30 -7.04 -7.10 -8.00
N VAL A 31 -7.84 -8.12 -7.72
CA VAL A 31 -8.30 -8.42 -6.37
C VAL A 31 -7.11 -8.72 -5.47
N ILE A 32 -6.21 -9.60 -5.91
CA ILE A 32 -5.02 -9.99 -5.14
C ILE A 32 -4.12 -8.77 -4.88
N GLY A 33 -3.89 -7.93 -5.89
CA GLY A 33 -3.10 -6.70 -5.77
C GLY A 33 -3.67 -5.72 -4.76
N ARG A 34 -4.99 -5.50 -4.77
CA ARG A 34 -5.66 -4.66 -3.78
C ARG A 34 -5.58 -5.25 -2.37
N ILE A 35 -5.78 -6.56 -2.23
CA ILE A 35 -5.69 -7.23 -0.93
C ILE A 35 -4.27 -7.17 -0.38
N TYR A 36 -3.27 -7.38 -1.22
CA TYR A 36 -1.87 -7.18 -0.86
C TYR A 36 -1.59 -5.75 -0.38
N TYR A 37 -2.11 -4.74 -1.10
CA TYR A 37 -2.03 -3.34 -0.67
C TYR A 37 -2.69 -3.13 0.70
N TYR A 38 -3.89 -3.64 0.97
CA TYR A 38 -4.54 -3.46 2.28
C TYR A 38 -3.89 -4.26 3.41
N LEU A 39 -3.30 -5.43 3.13
CA LEU A 39 -2.51 -6.17 4.11
C LEU A 39 -1.24 -5.39 4.48
N THR A 40 -0.51 -4.86 3.50
CA THR A 40 0.67 -4.03 3.76
C THR A 40 0.31 -2.72 4.46
N LYS A 41 -0.82 -2.08 4.10
CA LYS A 41 -1.37 -0.90 4.78
C LYS A 41 -1.72 -1.21 6.23
N THR A 42 -2.37 -2.34 6.49
CA THR A 42 -2.68 -2.79 7.84
C THR A 42 -1.39 -2.93 8.66
N ILE A 43 -0.39 -3.64 8.15
CA ILE A 43 0.91 -3.81 8.82
C ILE A 43 1.56 -2.45 9.12
N PHE A 44 1.56 -1.52 8.15
CA PHE A 44 2.10 -0.18 8.32
C PHE A 44 1.38 0.61 9.43
N LEU A 45 0.06 0.50 9.50
CA LEU A 45 -0.80 1.23 10.44
C LEU A 45 -0.81 0.67 11.87
N ILE A 46 -0.43 -0.60 12.09
CA ILE A 46 -0.45 -1.19 13.44
C ILE A 46 0.45 -0.36 14.37
N PRO A 47 -0.09 0.18 15.48
CA PRO A 47 0.68 0.96 16.44
C PRO A 47 1.60 0.06 17.27
N ARG A 48 2.54 0.66 17.98
CA ARG A 48 3.29 -0.05 19.02
C ARG A 48 2.35 -0.41 20.17
N LEU A 49 2.50 -1.60 20.74
CA LEU A 49 1.56 -2.17 21.71
C LEU A 49 2.12 -2.25 23.14
N TYR A 50 3.25 -1.60 23.41
CA TYR A 50 3.87 -1.62 24.75
C TYR A 50 3.08 -0.86 25.83
N GLY A 51 2.03 -0.12 25.46
CA GLY A 51 1.21 0.69 26.37
C GLY A 51 -0.02 -0.01 26.94
N ILE A 52 -0.22 -1.30 26.65
CA ILE A 52 -1.39 -2.06 27.13
C ILE A 52 -1.28 -2.44 28.60
N ILE A 53 -2.44 -2.60 29.24
CA ILE A 53 -2.52 -3.17 30.59
C ILE A 53 -2.50 -4.70 30.44
N ALA A 54 -1.39 -5.34 30.82
CA ALA A 54 -1.21 -6.78 30.68
C ALA A 54 -1.12 -7.52 32.03
N LYS A 55 -1.85 -8.62 32.14
CA LYS A 55 -1.68 -9.62 33.21
C LYS A 55 -0.57 -10.61 32.83
N ASP A 56 -0.63 -11.12 31.60
CA ASP A 56 0.40 -11.93 30.93
C ASP A 56 0.91 -11.13 29.71
N PRO A 57 2.09 -10.49 29.81
CA PRO A 57 2.61 -9.62 28.76
C PRO A 57 2.65 -10.24 27.36
N LEU A 58 2.95 -11.53 27.24
CA LEU A 58 3.11 -12.16 25.93
C LEU A 58 1.75 -12.51 25.32
N VAL A 59 0.87 -13.12 26.12
CA VAL A 59 -0.48 -13.49 25.68
C VAL A 59 -1.31 -12.24 25.38
N ASP A 60 -1.26 -11.25 26.27
CA ASP A 60 -2.02 -10.01 26.10
C ASP A 60 -1.50 -9.18 24.90
N TRP A 61 -0.18 -9.15 24.66
CA TRP A 61 0.38 -8.51 23.47
C TRP A 61 -0.10 -9.20 22.18
N LYS A 62 -0.09 -10.54 22.16
CA LYS A 62 -0.58 -11.32 21.02
C LYS A 62 -2.06 -11.05 20.75
N ASN A 63 -2.90 -11.12 21.78
CA ASN A 63 -4.34 -10.89 21.66
C ASN A 63 -4.64 -9.47 21.18
N GLU A 64 -3.92 -8.48 21.71
CA GLU A 64 -4.05 -7.10 21.25
C GLU A 64 -3.61 -6.93 19.80
N PHE A 65 -2.50 -7.58 19.40
CA PHE A 65 -2.04 -7.54 18.02
C PHE A 65 -3.09 -8.13 17.06
N GLU A 66 -3.64 -9.31 17.37
CA GLU A 66 -4.72 -9.93 16.58
C GLU A 66 -5.94 -9.02 16.48
N ARG A 67 -6.35 -8.41 17.60
CA ARG A 67 -7.48 -7.47 17.66
C ARG A 67 -7.26 -6.25 16.78
N GLN A 68 -6.10 -5.59 16.91
CA GLN A 68 -5.75 -4.39 16.16
C GLN A 68 -5.61 -4.70 14.67
N PHE A 69 -4.91 -5.77 14.32
CA PHE A 69 -4.75 -6.21 12.93
C PHE A 69 -6.12 -6.44 12.28
N THR A 70 -6.99 -7.22 12.93
CA THR A 70 -8.33 -7.55 12.42
C THR A 70 -9.19 -6.29 12.30
N HIS A 71 -9.16 -5.41 13.31
CA HIS A 71 -9.95 -4.19 13.32
C HIS A 71 -9.54 -3.24 12.18
N ILE A 72 -8.24 -2.97 12.03
CA ILE A 72 -7.71 -2.10 10.98
C ILE A 72 -8.05 -2.68 9.61
N LEU A 73 -7.76 -3.96 9.37
CA LEU A 73 -8.02 -4.59 8.07
C LEU A 73 -9.51 -4.59 7.73
N THR A 74 -10.38 -4.88 8.72
CA THR A 74 -11.84 -4.83 8.52
C THR A 74 -12.30 -3.44 8.09
N ASN A 75 -11.84 -2.39 8.78
CA ASN A 75 -12.22 -1.01 8.46
C ASN A 75 -11.77 -0.62 7.05
N GLU A 76 -10.51 -0.88 6.71
CA GLU A 76 -9.94 -0.54 5.40
C GLU A 76 -10.66 -1.28 4.26
N LEU A 77 -10.92 -2.58 4.42
CA LEU A 77 -11.65 -3.36 3.42
C LEU A 77 -13.13 -2.98 3.32
N THR A 78 -13.75 -2.53 4.40
CA THR A 78 -15.13 -2.00 4.39
C THR A 78 -15.20 -0.76 3.51
N LEU A 79 -14.31 0.20 3.72
CA LEU A 79 -14.24 1.44 2.94
C LEU A 79 -13.93 1.16 1.47
N ALA A 80 -13.11 0.13 1.21
CA ALA A 80 -12.77 -0.32 -0.14
C ALA A 80 -13.89 -1.14 -0.82
N LYS A 81 -14.96 -1.51 -0.10
CA LYS A 81 -16.00 -2.45 -0.54
C LYS A 81 -15.44 -3.82 -0.98
N LEU A 82 -14.44 -4.33 -0.25
CA LEU A 82 -13.75 -5.59 -0.53
C LEU A 82 -14.10 -6.72 0.44
N LEU A 83 -14.96 -6.49 1.43
CA LEU A 83 -15.38 -7.52 2.39
C LEU A 83 -16.22 -8.66 1.80
N THR A 84 -16.78 -8.48 0.60
CA THR A 84 -17.57 -9.50 -0.10
C THR A 84 -16.70 -10.59 -0.75
N LEU A 85 -15.38 -10.45 -0.70
CA LEU A 85 -14.44 -11.40 -1.27
C LEU A 85 -14.26 -12.61 -0.36
N GLU A 86 -13.98 -13.75 -0.97
CA GLU A 86 -13.56 -14.96 -0.27
C GLU A 86 -12.08 -15.22 -0.54
N LEU A 87 -11.26 -15.14 0.50
CA LEU A 87 -9.84 -15.43 0.37
C LEU A 87 -9.19 -15.80 1.71
N TYR A 88 -8.02 -16.41 1.60
CA TYR A 88 -7.11 -16.68 2.69
C TYR A 88 -5.81 -15.90 2.48
N PHE A 89 -5.21 -15.43 3.58
CA PHE A 89 -3.89 -14.82 3.55
C PHE A 89 -3.00 -15.40 4.64
N ARG A 90 -1.70 -15.38 4.37
CA ARG A 90 -0.65 -15.72 5.33
C ARG A 90 0.50 -14.73 5.20
N ILE A 91 0.81 -14.03 6.28
CA ILE A 91 1.98 -13.16 6.38
C ILE A 91 3.01 -13.89 7.22
N THR A 92 4.21 -14.07 6.70
CA THR A 92 5.27 -14.84 7.33
C THR A 92 6.49 -13.98 7.55
N SER A 93 6.95 -13.94 8.80
CA SER A 93 8.23 -13.37 9.21
C SER A 93 9.08 -14.44 9.90
N LEU A 94 10.29 -14.09 10.33
CA LEU A 94 11.17 -14.97 11.07
C LEU A 94 10.57 -15.30 12.45
N LYS A 95 10.04 -14.28 13.14
CA LYS A 95 9.60 -14.39 14.54
C LYS A 95 8.13 -14.78 14.70
N MET A 96 7.30 -14.51 13.70
CA MET A 96 5.86 -14.76 13.76
C MET A 96 5.23 -15.04 12.39
N SER A 97 4.07 -15.69 12.40
CA SER A 97 3.16 -15.83 11.26
C SER A 97 1.80 -15.25 11.63
N ILE A 98 1.16 -14.58 10.66
CA ILE A 98 -0.24 -14.16 10.74
C ILE A 98 -0.98 -14.96 9.68
N THR A 99 -2.02 -15.68 10.07
CA THR A 99 -2.92 -16.37 9.14
C THR A 99 -4.30 -15.78 9.28
N GLY A 100 -4.99 -15.58 8.17
CA GLY A 100 -6.33 -15.04 8.24
C GLY A 100 -7.14 -15.31 6.99
N SER A 101 -8.41 -14.97 7.07
CA SER A 101 -9.38 -15.16 6.01
C SER A 101 -10.32 -13.98 5.93
N ILE A 102 -10.87 -13.76 4.73
CA ILE A 102 -12.02 -12.91 4.49
C ILE A 102 -13.10 -13.85 3.98
N GLN A 103 -14.18 -14.01 4.76
CA GLN A 103 -15.31 -14.87 4.43
C GLN A 103 -16.59 -14.26 5.01
N ASN A 104 -17.68 -14.34 4.24
CA ASN A 104 -19.01 -13.90 4.69
C ASN A 104 -19.03 -12.47 5.28
N GLY A 105 -18.29 -11.54 4.66
CA GLY A 105 -18.24 -10.14 5.13
C GLY A 105 -17.43 -9.91 6.40
N LYS A 106 -16.64 -10.90 6.85
CA LYS A 106 -15.83 -10.81 8.08
C LYS A 106 -14.37 -11.10 7.79
N VAL A 107 -13.51 -10.44 8.56
CA VAL A 107 -12.07 -10.71 8.61
C VAL A 107 -11.78 -11.47 9.88
N GLU A 108 -11.01 -12.55 9.78
CA GLU A 108 -10.45 -13.26 10.92
C GLU A 108 -8.93 -13.35 10.75
N ALA A 109 -8.19 -13.11 11.83
CA ALA A 109 -6.73 -13.25 11.84
C ALA A 109 -6.27 -13.91 13.14
N LYS A 110 -5.28 -14.78 13.02
CA LYS A 110 -4.59 -15.46 14.12
C LYS A 110 -3.09 -15.33 13.95
N VAL A 111 -2.43 -15.02 15.06
CA VAL A 111 -0.97 -14.93 15.15
C VAL A 111 -0.41 -16.20 15.76
N GLU A 112 0.67 -16.67 15.17
CA GLU A 112 1.50 -17.75 15.67
C GLU A 112 2.89 -17.17 15.96
N LEU A 113 3.36 -17.34 17.20
CA LEU A 113 4.66 -16.88 17.66
C LEU A 113 5.66 -18.02 17.46
N LYS A 114 6.55 -17.89 16.47
CA LYS A 114 7.54 -18.93 16.12
C LYS A 114 8.76 -18.88 17.02
N THR A 115 9.09 -17.69 17.49
CA THR A 115 10.22 -17.44 18.39
C THR A 115 9.73 -16.63 19.57
N LEU A 116 10.19 -17.00 20.76
CA LEU A 116 9.87 -16.30 21.99
C LEU A 116 10.99 -15.31 22.34
N PRO A 117 10.66 -14.09 22.82
CA PRO A 117 11.65 -13.17 23.32
C PRO A 117 12.27 -13.69 24.62
N GLU A 118 13.55 -13.37 24.85
CA GLU A 118 14.19 -13.61 26.14
C GLU A 118 13.67 -12.58 27.17
N ILE A 119 12.82 -13.04 28.08
CA ILE A 119 12.29 -12.24 29.19
C ILE A 119 13.00 -12.68 30.47
N LYS A 120 13.61 -11.74 31.19
CA LYS A 120 14.23 -12.06 32.49
C LYS A 120 13.14 -12.26 33.54
N GLN A 121 13.28 -13.30 34.37
CA GLN A 121 12.27 -13.68 35.39
C GLN A 121 11.96 -12.56 36.42
N GLN A 122 12.82 -11.55 36.55
CA GLN A 122 12.66 -10.42 37.49
C GLN A 122 12.30 -9.09 36.79
N GLU A 123 11.96 -9.11 35.50
CA GLU A 123 11.56 -7.88 34.81
C GLU A 123 10.15 -7.43 35.20
N ASP A 124 10.01 -6.13 35.48
CA ASP A 124 8.72 -5.47 35.59
C ASP A 124 7.92 -5.66 34.28
N LYS A 125 6.61 -5.88 34.41
CA LYS A 125 5.68 -6.17 33.30
C LYS A 125 5.74 -5.12 32.19
N ILE A 126 5.90 -3.85 32.53
CA ILE A 126 6.02 -2.76 31.54
C ILE A 126 7.30 -2.95 30.71
N ARG A 127 8.43 -3.27 31.37
CA ARG A 127 9.70 -3.53 30.67
C ARG A 127 9.61 -4.79 29.81
N SER A 128 8.92 -5.82 30.28
CA SER A 128 8.63 -7.02 29.50
C SER A 128 7.82 -6.69 28.25
N LEU A 129 6.75 -5.88 28.36
CA LEU A 129 5.95 -5.45 27.20
C LEU A 129 6.75 -4.67 26.17
N VAL A 130 7.58 -3.71 26.60
CA VAL A 130 8.46 -2.94 25.69
C VAL A 130 9.42 -3.87 24.93
N ARG A 131 9.96 -4.89 25.60
CA ARG A 131 10.85 -5.88 25.00
C ARG A 131 10.14 -6.80 24.02
N ILE A 132 8.99 -7.35 24.41
CA ILE A 132 8.15 -8.18 23.54
C ILE A 132 7.79 -7.41 22.27
N ASP A 133 7.29 -6.19 22.44
CA ASP A 133 6.89 -5.31 21.35
C ASP A 133 8.07 -4.99 20.43
N SER A 134 9.20 -4.56 20.99
CA SER A 134 10.41 -4.29 20.20
C SER A 134 10.95 -5.52 19.49
N PHE A 135 10.88 -6.69 20.13
CA PHE A 135 11.32 -7.94 19.56
C PHE A 135 10.49 -8.33 18.32
N TYR A 136 9.16 -8.32 18.40
CA TYR A 136 8.34 -8.69 17.25
C TYR A 136 8.35 -7.61 16.16
N PHE A 137 8.24 -6.34 16.52
CA PHE A 137 8.24 -5.26 15.54
C PHE A 137 9.58 -5.06 14.83
N SER A 138 10.70 -5.58 15.35
CA SER A 138 11.98 -5.52 14.62
C SER A 138 12.00 -6.36 13.35
N ASP A 139 11.08 -7.32 13.22
CA ASP A 139 10.98 -8.27 12.09
C ASP A 139 9.73 -8.01 11.23
N ILE A 140 8.86 -7.12 11.67
CA ILE A 140 7.72 -6.65 10.89
C ILE A 140 8.20 -5.58 9.90
N ASN A 141 8.12 -5.90 8.62
CA ASN A 141 8.51 -5.01 7.54
C ASN A 141 7.40 -3.94 7.32
N LYS A 142 7.50 -2.82 8.05
CA LYS A 142 6.57 -1.68 8.01
C LYS A 142 6.87 -0.71 6.85
N LYS A 143 6.92 -1.21 5.62
CA LYS A 143 7.03 -0.36 4.43
C LYS A 143 5.74 0.43 4.19
N ARG A 144 5.85 1.68 3.75
CA ARG A 144 4.70 2.53 3.41
C ARG A 144 4.11 2.05 2.07
N PRO A 145 2.83 1.71 2.01
CA PRO A 145 2.21 1.22 0.79
C PRO A 145 1.59 2.35 -0.02
N HIS A 146 1.73 2.25 -1.33
CA HIS A 146 1.08 3.08 -2.33
C HIS A 146 0.37 2.19 -3.35
N ILE A 147 -0.73 2.68 -3.91
CA ILE A 147 -1.45 1.98 -4.98
C ILE A 147 -1.77 2.94 -6.11
N ILE A 148 -1.49 2.51 -7.34
CA ILE A 148 -1.81 3.22 -8.57
C ILE A 148 -2.86 2.38 -9.31
N PRO A 149 -4.15 2.77 -9.31
CA PRO A 149 -5.22 2.00 -9.95
C PRO A 149 -5.12 1.97 -11.49
N ALA A 150 -5.74 0.98 -12.13
CA ALA A 150 -5.76 0.89 -13.60
C ALA A 150 -6.45 2.12 -14.23
N ILE A 151 -7.47 2.65 -13.54
CA ILE A 151 -8.25 3.83 -13.94
C ILE A 151 -7.56 5.18 -13.62
N ARG A 152 -6.26 5.17 -13.28
CA ARG A 152 -5.49 6.35 -12.85
C ARG A 152 -5.67 7.59 -13.72
N ALA A 153 -5.68 7.46 -15.05
CA ALA A 153 -5.83 8.62 -15.94
C ALA A 153 -7.14 9.39 -15.67
N GLY A 154 -8.25 8.67 -15.58
CA GLY A 154 -9.55 9.26 -15.26
C GLY A 154 -9.62 9.81 -13.84
N LEU A 155 -8.96 9.16 -12.87
CA LEU A 155 -8.89 9.66 -11.49
C LEU A 155 -8.08 10.97 -11.40
N ILE A 156 -6.93 11.05 -12.06
CA ILE A 156 -6.12 12.28 -12.09
C ILE A 156 -6.89 13.40 -12.78
N ALA A 157 -7.50 13.14 -13.93
CA ALA A 157 -8.33 14.13 -14.61
C ALA A 157 -9.46 14.63 -13.70
N SER A 158 -10.16 13.73 -13.00
CA SER A 158 -11.32 14.09 -12.16
C SER A 158 -10.94 14.80 -10.86
N PHE A 159 -9.78 14.47 -10.29
CA PHE A 159 -9.37 14.92 -8.95
C PHE A 159 -8.12 15.82 -8.95
N TYR A 160 -7.68 16.35 -10.11
CA TYR A 160 -6.46 17.16 -10.21
C TYR A 160 -6.40 18.33 -9.22
N LYS A 161 -7.55 18.94 -8.87
CA LYS A 161 -7.64 20.04 -7.91
C LYS A 161 -7.30 19.67 -6.46
N PHE A 162 -7.26 18.38 -6.16
CA PHE A 162 -6.89 17.85 -4.84
C PHE A 162 -5.41 17.47 -4.74
N LEU A 163 -4.66 17.51 -5.85
CA LEU A 163 -3.24 17.15 -5.86
C LEU A 163 -2.35 18.23 -5.23
N PRO A 164 -2.54 19.55 -5.44
CA PRO A 164 -1.71 20.58 -4.81
C PRO A 164 -1.84 20.64 -3.29
N ILE A 165 -0.72 20.85 -2.57
CA ILE A 165 -0.75 21.23 -1.15
C ILE A 165 -1.41 22.61 -1.02
N LYS A 166 -2.49 22.68 -0.23
CA LYS A 166 -3.12 23.94 0.17
C LYS A 166 -2.85 24.20 1.66
N PHE A 167 -2.29 25.38 1.97
CA PHE A 167 -1.92 25.77 3.34
C PHE A 167 -3.12 25.98 4.26
N GLU A 168 -4.30 26.29 3.71
CA GLU A 168 -5.54 26.44 4.47
C GLU A 168 -6.59 25.42 3.99
N GLY A 169 -7.00 24.54 4.91
CA GLY A 169 -8.25 23.80 4.80
C GLY A 169 -8.36 22.70 3.74
N ALA A 170 -7.28 22.09 3.24
CA ALA A 170 -7.40 21.03 2.22
C ALA A 170 -8.27 19.85 2.73
N PRO A 171 -9.51 19.67 2.22
CA PRO A 171 -10.22 18.44 2.44
C PRO A 171 -9.62 17.46 1.44
N GLY A 172 -8.72 16.59 1.89
CA GLY A 172 -8.42 15.38 1.14
C GLY A 172 -9.73 14.69 0.76
N ILE A 173 -9.75 13.94 -0.34
CA ILE A 173 -11.00 13.29 -0.73
C ILE A 173 -11.43 12.30 0.36
N PRO A 174 -12.74 12.14 0.62
CA PRO A 174 -13.20 11.34 1.75
C PRO A 174 -12.71 9.90 1.70
N LYS A 175 -12.23 9.37 2.85
CA LYS A 175 -11.78 7.96 2.98
C LYS A 175 -12.84 6.94 2.57
N THR A 176 -14.11 7.30 2.61
CA THR A 176 -15.25 6.48 2.15
C THR A 176 -15.21 6.17 0.65
N LEU A 177 -14.38 6.87 -0.14
CA LEU A 177 -14.10 6.53 -1.55
C LEU A 177 -13.05 5.42 -1.71
N GLY A 178 -12.57 4.84 -0.60
CA GLY A 178 -11.71 3.66 -0.60
C GLY A 178 -10.42 3.86 -1.39
N ILE A 179 -10.16 2.97 -2.36
CA ILE A 179 -8.92 2.99 -3.16
C ILE A 179 -8.69 4.31 -3.90
N ILE A 180 -9.76 5.02 -4.28
CA ILE A 180 -9.65 6.32 -4.94
C ILE A 180 -9.05 7.32 -3.96
N SER A 181 -9.56 7.34 -2.72
CA SER A 181 -9.03 8.17 -1.63
C SER A 181 -7.59 7.87 -1.32
N ASP A 182 -7.23 6.59 -1.27
CA ASP A 182 -5.86 6.18 -0.99
C ASP A 182 -4.88 6.63 -2.09
N PHE A 183 -5.30 6.53 -3.35
CA PHE A 183 -4.50 6.96 -4.48
C PHE A 183 -4.32 8.49 -4.51
N ILE A 184 -5.41 9.26 -4.53
CA ILE A 184 -5.33 10.73 -4.66
C ILE A 184 -4.69 11.36 -3.44
N ASN A 185 -5.07 10.96 -2.22
CA ASN A 185 -4.51 11.58 -1.01
C ASN A 185 -3.06 11.18 -0.75
N SER A 186 -2.52 10.16 -1.43
CA SER A 186 -1.09 9.83 -1.36
C SER A 186 -0.25 10.53 -2.44
N MET A 187 -0.89 11.21 -3.40
CA MET A 187 -0.26 11.98 -4.46
C MET A 187 -0.45 13.48 -4.20
N VAL A 188 0.42 14.02 -3.38
CA VAL A 188 0.35 15.41 -2.91
C VAL A 188 1.52 16.21 -3.46
N LEU A 189 1.22 17.15 -4.37
CA LEU A 189 2.21 17.94 -5.09
C LEU A 189 2.59 19.19 -4.27
N PRO A 190 3.88 19.36 -3.92
CA PRO A 190 4.33 20.54 -3.19
C PRO A 190 4.23 21.81 -4.04
N GLN A 191 4.14 22.96 -3.39
CA GLN A 191 4.20 24.25 -4.07
C GLN A 191 5.50 24.37 -4.89
N GLY A 192 5.39 24.84 -6.13
CA GLY A 192 6.50 24.87 -7.10
C GLY A 192 6.80 23.53 -7.78
N TYR A 193 5.97 22.50 -7.61
CA TYR A 193 6.12 21.24 -8.35
C TYR A 193 6.12 21.50 -9.86
N SER A 194 7.10 20.91 -10.55
CA SER A 194 7.23 20.92 -12.00
C SER A 194 7.92 19.64 -12.44
N GLU A 195 7.34 18.94 -13.42
CA GLU A 195 7.84 17.67 -13.90
C GLU A 195 7.54 17.49 -15.38
N GLU A 196 8.42 16.78 -16.11
CA GLU A 196 8.21 16.47 -17.52
C GLU A 196 7.75 15.02 -17.69
N VAL A 197 6.68 14.82 -18.48
CA VAL A 197 6.08 13.52 -18.77
C VAL A 197 5.79 13.44 -20.27
N LEU A 198 6.46 12.53 -20.98
CA LEU A 198 6.34 12.37 -22.44
C LEU A 198 6.55 13.68 -23.24
N GLY A 199 7.46 14.55 -22.78
CA GLY A 199 7.72 15.85 -23.42
C GLY A 199 6.74 16.96 -23.02
N HIS A 200 5.74 16.67 -22.18
CA HIS A 200 4.78 17.63 -21.66
C HIS A 200 5.14 18.05 -20.23
N LYS A 201 5.03 19.35 -19.93
CA LYS A 201 5.38 19.88 -18.62
C LYS A 201 4.15 19.94 -17.72
N ILE A 202 4.17 19.18 -16.62
CA ILE A 202 3.16 19.23 -15.56
C ILE A 202 3.67 20.11 -14.43
N TYR A 203 2.92 21.16 -14.07
CA TYR A 203 3.31 22.10 -13.02
C TYR A 203 2.11 22.68 -12.26
N ILE A 204 2.38 23.28 -11.10
CA ILE A 204 1.38 23.99 -10.32
C ILE A 204 1.40 25.48 -10.66
N LYS A 205 0.22 26.05 -10.91
CA LYS A 205 0.00 27.48 -11.06
C LYS A 205 -1.36 27.83 -10.46
N ASP A 206 -1.42 28.90 -9.67
CA ASP A 206 -2.65 29.39 -9.04
C ASP A 206 -3.45 28.31 -8.28
N ASP A 207 -2.74 27.44 -7.53
CA ASP A 207 -3.28 26.28 -6.79
C ASP A 207 -4.01 25.23 -7.66
N GLU A 208 -3.80 25.24 -8.97
CA GLU A 208 -4.25 24.23 -9.91
C GLU A 208 -3.06 23.55 -10.61
N VAL A 209 -3.31 22.36 -11.17
CA VAL A 209 -2.30 21.61 -11.92
C VAL A 209 -2.53 21.80 -13.40
N TYR A 210 -1.48 22.18 -14.10
CA TYR A 210 -1.46 22.41 -15.55
C TYR A 210 -0.57 21.37 -16.24
N CYS A 211 -0.89 21.10 -17.50
CA CYS A 211 -0.07 20.38 -18.46
C CYS A 211 0.15 21.33 -19.65
N ASP A 212 1.39 21.79 -19.81
CA ASP A 212 1.74 22.87 -20.73
C ASP A 212 0.85 24.11 -20.50
N ASP A 213 0.06 24.52 -21.50
CA ASP A 213 -0.83 25.69 -21.43
C ASP A 213 -2.26 25.35 -20.98
N ASN A 214 -2.58 24.08 -20.72
CA ASN A 214 -3.92 23.62 -20.38
C ASN A 214 -4.02 23.11 -18.94
N ILE A 215 -5.21 23.18 -18.35
CA ILE A 215 -5.50 22.49 -17.08
C ILE A 215 -5.29 20.98 -17.26
N LEU A 216 -4.75 20.31 -16.23
CA LEU A 216 -4.36 18.89 -16.30
C LEU A 216 -5.52 17.99 -16.74
N TYR A 217 -6.76 18.33 -16.40
CA TYR A 217 -7.97 17.61 -16.83
C TYR A 217 -8.02 17.35 -18.35
N ASN A 218 -7.50 18.26 -19.17
CA ASN A 218 -7.51 18.16 -20.64
C ASN A 218 -6.27 17.48 -21.24
N ALA A 219 -5.33 17.01 -20.41
CA ALA A 219 -4.12 16.35 -20.91
C ALA A 219 -4.43 15.00 -21.57
N ASP A 220 -3.53 14.56 -22.45
CA ASP A 220 -3.68 13.28 -23.14
C ASP A 220 -3.74 12.10 -22.14
N PRO A 221 -4.58 11.07 -22.37
CA PRO A 221 -4.66 9.90 -21.50
C PRO A 221 -3.32 9.22 -21.23
N THR A 222 -2.37 9.24 -22.17
CA THR A 222 -1.02 8.68 -22.00
C THR A 222 -0.23 9.47 -20.96
N VAL A 223 -0.25 10.80 -21.01
CA VAL A 223 0.37 11.70 -20.03
C VAL A 223 -0.26 11.51 -18.65
N LEU A 224 -1.60 11.50 -18.59
CA LEU A 224 -2.35 11.28 -17.36
C LEU A 224 -2.11 9.88 -16.76
N SER A 225 -1.94 8.87 -17.60
CA SER A 225 -1.58 7.51 -17.17
C SER A 225 -0.16 7.43 -16.63
N LEU A 226 0.81 8.10 -17.27
CA LEU A 226 2.21 7.98 -16.90
C LEU A 226 2.60 8.88 -15.71
N PHE A 227 1.95 10.04 -15.58
CA PHE A 227 2.27 11.04 -14.55
C PHE A 227 2.29 10.47 -13.11
N PRO A 228 1.28 9.72 -12.63
CA PRO A 228 1.32 9.13 -11.30
C PRO A 228 2.48 8.14 -11.12
N ILE A 229 2.80 7.38 -12.17
CA ILE A 229 3.92 6.43 -12.13
C ILE A 229 5.22 7.20 -11.95
N VAL A 230 5.47 8.21 -12.80
CA VAL A 230 6.66 9.07 -12.68
C VAL A 230 6.76 9.71 -11.30
N TYR A 231 5.64 10.27 -10.82
CA TYR A 231 5.58 10.90 -9.50
C TYR A 231 5.97 9.92 -8.39
N PHE A 232 5.35 8.74 -8.32
CA PHE A 232 5.64 7.77 -7.26
C PHE A 232 7.05 7.20 -7.37
N ILE A 233 7.53 6.88 -8.58
CA ILE A 233 8.91 6.41 -8.78
C ILE A 233 9.95 7.43 -8.26
N LYS A 234 9.76 8.71 -8.55
CA LYS A 234 10.71 9.77 -8.13
C LYS A 234 10.64 10.08 -6.64
N ASN A 235 9.44 10.10 -6.07
CA ASN A 235 9.21 10.54 -4.68
C ASN A 235 9.28 9.41 -3.65
N SER A 236 9.35 8.15 -4.08
CA SER A 236 9.44 7.01 -3.17
C SER A 236 10.89 6.65 -2.82
N SER A 237 11.01 5.96 -1.69
CA SER A 237 12.21 5.50 -1.02
C SER A 237 12.24 3.96 -0.96
N GLU A 238 13.34 3.39 -0.45
CA GLU A 238 13.47 1.94 -0.28
C GLU A 238 12.48 1.35 0.76
N ASN A 239 11.94 2.22 1.61
CA ASN A 239 10.95 1.90 2.64
C ASN A 239 9.51 1.94 2.11
N ASP A 240 9.32 2.05 0.80
CA ASP A 240 7.99 2.08 0.19
C ASP A 240 7.73 0.83 -0.65
N ILE A 241 6.45 0.47 -0.77
CA ILE A 241 5.93 -0.55 -1.69
C ILE A 241 4.90 0.14 -2.59
N ILE A 242 5.03 0.01 -3.90
CA ILE A 242 4.10 0.58 -4.87
C ILE A 242 3.43 -0.56 -5.63
N VAL A 243 2.11 -0.66 -5.49
CA VAL A 243 1.28 -1.59 -6.26
C VAL A 243 0.73 -0.85 -7.49
N ILE A 244 1.02 -1.34 -8.70
CA ILE A 244 0.58 -0.68 -9.94
C ILE A 244 -0.37 -1.62 -10.70
N GLU A 245 -1.64 -1.26 -10.75
CA GLU A 245 -2.66 -1.96 -11.53
C GLU A 245 -2.56 -1.61 -13.00
N GLU A 246 -2.44 -2.63 -13.85
CA GLU A 246 -2.34 -2.51 -15.31
C GLU A 246 -1.43 -1.36 -15.74
N HIS A 247 -0.16 -1.47 -15.32
CA HIS A 247 0.89 -0.48 -15.57
C HIS A 247 0.99 -0.02 -17.03
N GLU A 248 0.62 -0.87 -17.97
CA GLU A 248 0.63 -0.60 -19.41
C GLU A 248 -0.56 0.23 -19.95
N VAL A 249 -1.61 0.47 -19.15
CA VAL A 249 -2.87 1.06 -19.64
C VAL A 249 -2.67 2.46 -20.23
N HIS A 250 -3.11 2.64 -21.49
CA HIS A 250 -2.89 3.82 -22.32
C HIS A 250 -1.40 4.09 -22.65
N LEU A 251 -0.52 3.10 -22.49
CA LEU A 251 0.93 3.24 -22.71
C LEU A 251 1.47 2.17 -23.66
N GLU A 252 0.61 1.60 -24.50
CA GLU A 252 0.96 0.55 -25.46
C GLU A 252 2.11 0.94 -26.40
N GLU A 253 2.16 2.20 -26.82
CA GLU A 253 3.19 2.77 -27.70
C GLU A 253 4.45 3.21 -26.93
N PHE A 254 4.36 3.33 -25.61
CA PHE A 254 5.42 3.87 -24.74
C PHE A 254 6.02 2.82 -23.79
N LYS A 255 5.94 1.54 -24.14
CA LYS A 255 6.39 0.42 -23.27
C LYS A 255 7.85 0.52 -22.85
N GLU A 256 8.74 0.90 -23.76
CA GLU A 256 10.17 1.03 -23.44
C GLU A 256 10.43 2.17 -22.46
N ILE A 257 9.74 3.30 -22.62
CA ILE A 257 9.81 4.44 -21.69
C ILE A 257 9.27 4.01 -20.31
N LEU A 258 8.14 3.31 -20.28
CA LEU A 258 7.57 2.78 -19.05
C LEU A 258 8.55 1.85 -18.35
N LYS A 259 9.18 0.92 -19.08
CA LYS A 259 10.18 -0.01 -18.55
C LYS A 259 11.37 0.74 -17.94
N GLU A 260 11.88 1.75 -18.63
CA GLU A 260 12.97 2.58 -18.14
C GLU A 260 12.59 3.30 -16.84
N ILE A 261 11.38 3.86 -16.76
CA ILE A 261 10.88 4.54 -15.57
C ILE A 261 10.75 3.55 -14.39
N LEU A 262 10.15 2.38 -14.61
CA LEU A 262 9.97 1.38 -13.56
C LEU A 262 11.32 0.86 -13.02
N ASN A 263 12.32 0.70 -13.89
CA ASN A 263 13.67 0.28 -13.49
C ASN A 263 14.41 1.31 -12.62
N LYS A 264 14.00 2.58 -12.63
CA LYS A 264 14.56 3.63 -11.76
C LYS A 264 13.99 3.62 -10.33
N SER A 265 13.00 2.76 -10.05
CA SER A 265 12.38 2.69 -8.73
C SER A 265 13.35 2.26 -7.64
N ARG A 266 13.39 3.03 -6.55
CA ARG A 266 14.02 2.61 -5.28
C ARG A 266 13.08 1.79 -4.40
N ALA A 267 11.77 2.00 -4.58
CA ALA A 267 10.72 1.29 -3.87
C ALA A 267 10.52 -0.11 -4.44
N LYS A 268 9.97 -1.00 -3.62
CA LYS A 268 9.50 -2.31 -4.10
C LYS A 268 8.32 -2.10 -5.02
N LEU A 269 8.42 -2.58 -6.26
CA LEU A 269 7.31 -2.58 -7.20
C LEU A 269 6.56 -3.90 -7.18
N VAL A 270 5.24 -3.82 -7.16
CA VAL A 270 4.34 -4.96 -7.37
C VAL A 270 3.42 -4.62 -8.54
N LEU A 271 3.73 -5.19 -9.69
CA LEU A 271 3.03 -4.93 -10.94
C LEU A 271 1.87 -5.91 -11.09
N VAL A 272 0.66 -5.41 -11.28
CA VAL A 272 -0.54 -6.23 -11.37
C VAL A 272 -1.01 -6.22 -12.82
N SER A 273 -0.55 -7.20 -13.60
CA SER A 273 -0.77 -7.25 -15.05
C SER A 273 -0.74 -8.67 -15.60
N ASN A 274 -1.40 -8.87 -16.74
CA ASN A 274 -1.27 -10.08 -17.55
C ASN A 274 -0.14 -9.97 -18.59
N LYS A 275 0.41 -8.78 -18.81
CA LYS A 275 1.49 -8.54 -19.76
C LYS A 275 2.81 -8.47 -18.98
N VAL A 276 3.83 -9.11 -19.54
CA VAL A 276 5.21 -8.96 -19.09
C VAL A 276 5.83 -7.80 -19.87
N ILE A 277 6.52 -6.90 -19.17
CA ILE A 277 7.32 -5.81 -19.75
C ILE A 277 8.80 -6.09 -19.49
#